data_AF-A0A7A6QWN9-F1
#
_entry.id   AF-A0A7A6QWN9-F1
#
_cell.length_a   1.000
_cell.length_b   1.000
_cell.length_c   1.000
_cell.angle_alpha   90.00
_cell.angle_beta   90.00
_cell.angle_gamma   90.00
#
_symmetry.space_group_name_H-M   'P 1'
#
loop_
_entity.id
_entity.type
_entity.pdbx_description
1 polymer ?
#
loop_
_entity_poly.entity_id
_entity_poly.type
_entity_poly.pdbx_seq_one_letter_code
_entity_poly.pdbx_strand_id
1 'polypeptide(L)'
;GQALTDNGDYLADWSDCAGQPERFNARWQEAWRLLSQRHGDALPVEPPPVAAPEWLGKVRLSWQNEAFSRGQMRVEARHPAGEWLPLSPAAPLPAPQTHYQWRWTPLNVASIDHPLTFSFSAGTLARSDELAQYGIIHDPHASSRLMIVEESEDTLALAEKVIAALTASAAGLIVVTRRAWRVEENEALSASHHALWALLRVAANEQPERLLAAIDLAENTPWETLHQGLSAVSLSQRWLAARGDTLWLPSLTPNTGCAAELPANVFTGDSRWHLVTGAFGGLGRLAVNWLREKGARRIALLAPRVDESWLRDVEGGQTRVCRCDVGDAGQLATVLDDLAANGGIAGAIHAAGVLADAPLQELDDHQLAAVFAVKAQAASQLLQTLRNHDGRYLILYSSAAATLGAPGQSAHALACGYLDGLAQQFSTL
;
A
#
# COMPACT_ATOMS: atom_id res chain seq x y z
N GLY A 1 -25.74 18.57 14.84
CA GLY A 1 -25.81 17.13 15.15
C GLY A 1 -24.67 16.73 16.05
N GLN A 2 -24.87 15.65 16.80
CA GLN A 2 -23.86 15.06 17.69
C GLN A 2 -23.24 13.85 16.99
N ALA A 3 -21.92 13.72 17.06
CA ALA A 3 -21.25 12.49 16.65
C ALA A 3 -21.57 11.41 17.68
N LEU A 4 -22.04 10.24 17.22
CA LEU A 4 -22.08 9.06 18.08
C LEU A 4 -20.66 8.51 18.15
N THR A 5 -20.17 8.26 19.35
CA THR A 5 -18.87 7.63 19.56
C THR A 5 -18.89 6.22 18.96
N ASP A 6 -17.78 5.85 18.32
CA ASP A 6 -17.39 4.49 17.89
C ASP A 6 -17.86 3.95 16.53
N ASN A 7 -18.88 4.53 15.86
CA ASN A 7 -19.39 3.97 14.59
C ASN A 7 -19.38 4.94 13.37
N GLY A 8 -18.82 6.14 13.48
CA GLY A 8 -18.78 7.11 12.38
C GLY A 8 -20.14 7.75 12.02
N ASP A 9 -21.20 7.39 12.75
CA ASP A 9 -22.56 7.89 12.55
C ASP A 9 -22.74 9.30 13.10
N TYR A 10 -23.36 10.15 12.28
CA TYR A 10 -23.78 11.50 12.68
C TYR A 10 -25.29 11.59 12.80
N LEU A 11 -25.77 11.95 13.99
CA LEU A 11 -27.20 12.19 14.21
C LEU A 11 -27.51 13.68 14.10
N ALA A 12 -28.52 14.01 13.31
CA ALA A 12 -29.05 15.35 13.15
C ALA A 12 -30.58 15.35 13.29
N ASP A 13 -31.13 16.48 13.74
CA ASP A 13 -32.57 16.74 13.69
C ASP A 13 -32.84 17.64 12.49
N TRP A 14 -33.57 17.11 11.50
CA TRP A 14 -33.97 17.82 10.28
C TRP A 14 -35.50 17.99 10.21
N SER A 15 -36.19 18.01 11.36
CA SER A 15 -37.64 18.24 11.43
C SER A 15 -38.10 19.55 10.79
N ASP A 16 -37.27 20.58 10.81
CA ASP A 16 -37.50 21.86 10.13
C ASP A 16 -37.42 21.78 8.59
N CYS A 17 -36.97 20.66 8.03
CA CYS A 17 -36.99 20.36 6.60
C CYS A 17 -38.24 19.57 6.16
N ALA A 18 -39.08 19.11 7.09
CA ALA A 18 -40.29 18.37 6.78
C ALA A 18 -41.22 19.20 5.87
N GLY A 19 -41.60 18.64 4.72
CA GLY A 19 -42.43 19.35 3.73
C GLY A 19 -41.77 20.56 3.05
N GLN A 20 -40.44 20.77 3.21
CA GLN A 20 -39.69 21.86 2.59
C GLN A 20 -38.60 21.32 1.64
N PRO A 21 -38.93 21.00 0.37
CA PRO A 21 -38.02 20.35 -0.56
C PRO A 21 -36.71 21.10 -0.79
N GLU A 22 -36.75 22.42 -0.94
CA GLU A 22 -35.55 23.23 -1.20
C GLU A 22 -34.60 23.23 0.01
N ARG A 23 -35.14 23.46 1.21
CA ARG A 23 -34.36 23.46 2.45
C ARG A 23 -33.77 22.09 2.76
N PHE A 24 -34.53 21.03 2.51
CA PHE A 24 -34.05 19.67 2.62
C PHE A 24 -32.88 19.42 1.66
N ASN A 25 -33.04 19.74 0.38
CA ASN A 25 -32.01 19.49 -0.63
C ASN A 25 -30.73 20.32 -0.41
N ALA A 26 -30.84 21.56 0.07
CA ALA A 26 -29.67 22.35 0.46
C ALA A 26 -28.90 21.70 1.62
N ARG A 27 -29.62 21.24 2.66
CA ARG A 27 -28.98 20.57 3.80
C ARG A 27 -28.42 19.20 3.44
N TRP A 28 -29.12 18.48 2.57
CA TRP A 28 -28.69 17.23 1.98
C TRP A 28 -27.35 17.40 1.28
N GLN A 29 -27.24 18.31 0.32
CA GLN A 29 -26.00 18.59 -0.40
C GLN A 29 -24.85 18.99 0.54
N GLU A 30 -25.12 19.86 1.52
CA GLU A 30 -24.11 20.28 2.49
C GLU A 30 -23.60 19.13 3.37
N ALA A 31 -24.50 18.25 3.80
CA ALA A 31 -24.12 17.10 4.61
C ALA A 31 -23.25 16.11 3.82
N TRP A 32 -23.58 15.87 2.55
CA TRP A 32 -22.76 15.07 1.64
C TRP A 32 -21.39 15.70 1.36
N ARG A 33 -21.34 17.02 1.18
CA ARG A 33 -20.09 17.78 1.03
C ARG A 33 -19.18 17.61 2.25
N LEU A 34 -19.72 17.81 3.45
CA LEU A 34 -18.97 17.70 4.70
C LEU A 34 -18.48 16.28 4.99
N LEU A 35 -19.30 15.26 4.69
CA LEU A 35 -18.88 13.86 4.80
C LEU A 35 -17.76 13.55 3.80
N SER A 36 -17.84 14.03 2.55
CA SER A 36 -16.79 13.84 1.54
C SER A 36 -15.48 14.52 1.94
N GLN A 37 -15.54 15.75 2.44
CA GLN A 37 -14.34 16.52 2.83
C GLN A 37 -13.54 15.91 3.98
N ARG A 38 -14.22 15.32 4.98
CA ARG A 38 -13.54 14.68 6.13
C ARG A 38 -12.63 13.52 5.74
N HIS A 39 -12.78 12.98 4.53
CA HIS A 39 -12.04 11.82 4.06
C HIS A 39 -11.13 12.14 2.86
N GLY A 40 -10.76 13.41 2.68
CA GLY A 40 -9.66 13.83 1.80
C GLY A 40 -10.06 14.31 0.41
N ASP A 41 -11.36 14.51 0.15
CA ASP A 41 -11.84 14.95 -1.16
C ASP A 41 -11.85 16.48 -1.31
N ALA A 42 -11.29 16.98 -2.41
CA ALA A 42 -11.39 18.38 -2.85
C ALA A 42 -12.62 18.66 -3.74
N LEU A 43 -13.29 17.62 -4.24
CA LEU A 43 -14.46 17.66 -5.13
C LEU A 43 -15.62 16.87 -4.49
N PRO A 44 -16.54 17.53 -3.77
CA PRO A 44 -17.61 16.82 -3.06
C PRO A 44 -18.52 16.04 -4.02
N VAL A 45 -18.89 14.81 -3.64
CA VAL A 45 -19.92 14.05 -4.34
C VAL A 45 -21.26 14.77 -4.16
N GLU A 46 -21.86 15.18 -5.27
CA GLU A 46 -23.20 15.75 -5.28
C GLU A 46 -24.26 14.63 -5.39
N PRO A 47 -25.00 14.35 -4.32
CA PRO A 47 -26.08 13.37 -4.39
C PRO A 47 -27.25 13.92 -5.24
N PRO A 48 -28.08 13.05 -5.84
CA PRO A 48 -29.29 13.50 -6.53
C PRO A 48 -30.25 14.19 -5.55
N PRO A 49 -31.09 15.12 -6.02
CA PRO A 49 -32.10 15.73 -5.18
C PRO A 49 -33.18 14.71 -4.78
N VAL A 50 -33.71 14.85 -3.56
CA VAL A 50 -34.68 13.91 -2.98
C VAL A 50 -35.85 14.67 -2.35
N ALA A 51 -37.04 14.06 -2.40
CA ALA A 51 -38.20 14.56 -1.68
C ALA A 51 -38.08 14.23 -0.20
N ALA A 52 -38.17 15.26 0.66
CA ALA A 52 -38.23 15.07 2.10
C ALA A 52 -39.53 14.33 2.48
N PRO A 53 -39.49 13.26 3.28
CA PRO A 53 -40.70 12.71 3.87
C PRO A 53 -41.39 13.76 4.74
N GLU A 54 -42.73 13.77 4.76
CA GLU A 54 -43.49 14.68 5.64
C GLU A 54 -43.24 14.39 7.13
N TRP A 55 -42.85 13.17 7.46
CA TRP A 55 -42.52 12.72 8.81
C TRP A 55 -41.04 12.89 9.16
N LEU A 56 -40.27 13.64 8.36
CA LEU A 56 -38.84 13.83 8.60
C LEU A 56 -38.59 14.41 9.99
N GLY A 57 -37.67 13.78 10.73
CA GLY A 57 -37.26 14.23 12.06
C GLY A 57 -35.79 13.94 12.26
N LYS A 58 -35.47 12.86 12.98
CA LYS A 58 -34.08 12.44 13.17
C LYS A 58 -33.53 11.83 11.89
N VAL A 59 -32.36 12.31 11.48
CA VAL A 59 -31.58 11.81 10.35
C VAL A 59 -30.26 11.27 10.87
N ARG A 60 -29.87 10.10 10.37
CA ARG A 60 -28.56 9.48 10.58
C ARG A 60 -27.81 9.56 9.27
N LEU A 61 -26.61 10.13 9.31
CA LEU A 61 -25.66 10.05 8.22
C LEU A 61 -24.56 9.09 8.63
N SER A 62 -24.37 8.06 7.82
CA SER A 62 -23.42 6.99 8.07
C SER A 62 -22.44 6.91 6.93
N TRP A 63 -21.16 6.82 7.27
CA TRP A 63 -20.15 6.31 6.36
C TRP A 63 -19.83 4.88 6.78
N GLN A 64 -20.07 3.93 5.90
CA GLN A 64 -19.85 2.51 6.13
C GLN A 64 -18.69 2.06 5.24
N ASN A 65 -17.68 1.47 5.85
CA ASN A 65 -16.60 0.84 5.10
C ASN A 65 -16.45 -0.57 5.64
N GLU A 66 -17.11 -1.52 4.99
CA GLU A 66 -16.86 -2.92 5.31
C GLU A 66 -15.42 -3.27 4.88
N ALA A 67 -14.80 -4.22 5.58
CA ALA A 67 -13.45 -4.64 5.23
C ALA A 67 -13.41 -5.12 3.78
N PHE A 68 -12.43 -4.61 3.03
CA PHE A 68 -12.22 -4.96 1.61
C PHE A 68 -13.42 -4.66 0.70
N SER A 69 -14.30 -3.72 1.08
CA SER A 69 -15.38 -3.24 0.24
C SER A 69 -15.17 -1.76 -0.15
N ARG A 70 -16.01 -1.28 -1.06
CA ARG A 70 -16.06 0.15 -1.36
C ARG A 70 -16.70 0.85 -0.17
N GLY A 71 -16.06 1.89 0.35
CA GLY A 71 -16.70 2.79 1.29
C GLY A 71 -18.03 3.26 0.71
N GLN A 72 -19.05 3.33 1.54
CA GLN A 72 -20.41 3.68 1.19
C GLN A 72 -20.88 4.81 2.09
N MET A 73 -21.64 5.71 1.50
CA MET A 73 -22.34 6.74 2.26
C MET A 73 -23.83 6.41 2.28
N ARG A 74 -24.42 6.44 3.47
CA ARG A 74 -25.85 6.22 3.68
C ARG A 74 -26.44 7.37 4.48
N VAL A 75 -27.67 7.71 4.15
CA VAL A 75 -28.47 8.65 4.93
C VAL A 75 -29.82 8.04 5.19
N GLU A 76 -30.24 8.02 6.44
CA GLU A 76 -31.48 7.39 6.87
C GLU A 76 -32.29 8.36 7.73
N ALA A 77 -33.62 8.30 7.62
CA ALA A 77 -34.52 9.00 8.51
C ALA A 77 -35.17 8.02 9.47
N ARG A 78 -35.35 8.43 10.73
CA ARG A 78 -36.07 7.65 11.72
C ARG A 78 -37.57 7.85 11.51
N HIS A 79 -38.24 6.79 11.07
CA HIS A 79 -39.68 6.75 10.92
C HIS A 79 -40.38 6.87 12.29
N PRO A 80 -41.59 7.46 12.37
CA PRO A 80 -42.37 7.51 13.62
C PRO A 80 -42.60 6.15 14.29
N ALA A 81 -42.60 5.06 13.51
CA ALA A 81 -42.69 3.69 14.04
C ALA A 81 -41.39 3.20 14.74
N GLY A 82 -40.32 3.99 14.71
CA GLY A 82 -39.06 3.72 15.39
C GLY A 82 -37.94 3.18 14.50
N GLU A 83 -38.26 2.74 13.28
CA GLU A 83 -37.33 2.16 12.29
C GLU A 83 -36.49 3.24 11.57
N TRP A 84 -35.29 2.88 11.12
CA TRP A 84 -34.47 3.71 10.24
C TRP A 84 -34.72 3.31 8.78
N LEU A 85 -35.10 4.27 7.95
CA LEU A 85 -35.40 4.06 6.54
C LEU A 85 -34.42 4.87 5.68
N PRO A 86 -33.86 4.30 4.60
CA PRO A 86 -32.95 5.01 3.72
C PRO A 86 -33.66 6.18 3.02
N LEU A 87 -33.04 7.35 3.07
CA LEU A 87 -33.38 8.47 2.20
C LEU A 87 -32.62 8.26 0.87
N SER A 88 -33.34 8.31 -0.24
CA SER A 88 -32.86 8.01 -1.61
C SER A 88 -31.42 8.54 -1.92
N PRO A 89 -30.62 7.86 -2.75
CA PRO A 89 -30.89 6.55 -3.36
C PRO A 89 -30.97 5.45 -2.31
N ALA A 90 -31.91 4.50 -2.50
CA ALA A 90 -32.02 3.32 -1.65
C ALA A 90 -30.74 2.47 -1.72
N ALA A 91 -30.02 2.54 -2.85
CA ALA A 91 -28.68 2.00 -3.01
C ALA A 91 -27.63 3.01 -2.49
N PRO A 92 -26.67 2.57 -1.67
CA PRO A 92 -25.59 3.41 -1.20
C PRO A 92 -24.77 3.98 -2.36
N LEU A 93 -24.43 5.26 -2.29
CA LEU A 93 -23.47 5.84 -3.23
C LEU A 93 -22.04 5.46 -2.80
N PRO A 94 -21.16 5.21 -3.77
CA PRO A 94 -19.77 4.98 -3.45
C PRO A 94 -19.15 6.20 -2.78
N ALA A 95 -18.41 5.97 -1.70
CA ALA A 95 -17.55 6.98 -1.12
C ALA A 95 -16.47 7.34 -2.16
N PRO A 96 -16.21 8.64 -2.37
CA PRO A 96 -15.16 9.07 -3.27
C PRO A 96 -13.77 8.70 -2.73
N GLN A 97 -12.85 8.37 -3.64
CA GLN A 97 -11.39 8.52 -3.49
C GLN A 97 -10.69 7.87 -2.29
N THR A 98 -11.20 6.79 -1.71
CA THR A 98 -10.45 6.01 -0.69
C THR A 98 -9.39 5.07 -1.27
N HIS A 99 -9.37 4.94 -2.60
CA HIS A 99 -8.42 4.13 -3.33
C HIS A 99 -7.64 5.03 -4.27
N TYR A 100 -6.33 4.84 -4.32
CA TYR A 100 -5.43 5.60 -5.18
C TYR A 100 -4.64 4.63 -6.06
N GLN A 101 -4.26 5.12 -7.24
CA GLN A 101 -3.35 4.41 -8.13
C GLN A 101 -2.26 5.37 -8.61
N TRP A 102 -1.09 4.80 -8.92
CA TRP A 102 -0.02 5.54 -9.57
C TRP A 102 -0.41 5.84 -11.03
N ARG A 103 -0.31 7.11 -11.40
CA ARG A 103 -0.39 7.57 -12.78
C ARG A 103 0.95 8.15 -13.18
N TRP A 104 1.50 7.62 -14.26
CA TRP A 104 2.72 8.10 -14.88
C TRP A 104 2.39 9.07 -16.00
N THR A 105 3.00 10.25 -15.97
CA THR A 105 2.85 11.26 -17.02
C THR A 105 4.20 11.53 -17.67
N PRO A 106 4.27 11.61 -19.01
CA PRO A 106 5.52 11.89 -19.71
C PRO A 106 5.99 13.31 -19.34
N LEU A 107 7.30 13.42 -19.12
CA LEU A 107 7.99 14.65 -18.79
C LEU A 107 8.83 15.09 -19.98
N ASN A 108 8.47 16.22 -20.58
CA ASN A 108 9.27 16.88 -21.60
C ASN A 108 10.20 17.89 -20.93
N VAL A 109 11.47 17.54 -20.77
CA VAL A 109 12.50 18.42 -20.22
C VAL A 109 13.68 18.47 -21.19
N ALA A 110 14.22 19.66 -21.40
CA ALA A 110 15.43 19.82 -22.20
C ALA A 110 16.59 19.06 -21.55
N SER A 111 17.25 18.20 -22.33
CA SER A 111 18.49 17.57 -21.86
C SER A 111 19.53 18.65 -21.62
N ILE A 112 20.35 18.46 -20.59
CA ILE A 112 21.53 19.28 -20.40
C ILE A 112 22.57 18.80 -21.41
N ASP A 113 23.14 19.69 -22.22
CA ASP A 113 24.06 19.30 -23.31
C ASP A 113 25.54 19.23 -22.87
N HIS A 114 25.82 19.33 -21.57
CA HIS A 114 27.19 19.24 -21.02
C HIS A 114 27.32 18.09 -20.02
N PRO A 115 28.54 17.56 -19.81
CA PRO A 115 28.76 16.46 -18.89
C PRO A 115 28.32 16.77 -17.46
N LEU A 116 27.69 15.79 -16.81
CA LEU A 116 27.23 15.85 -15.43
C LEU A 116 28.22 15.11 -14.52
N THR A 117 28.56 15.71 -13.38
CA THR A 117 29.57 15.20 -12.45
C THR A 117 28.95 14.70 -11.14
N PHE A 118 29.36 13.51 -10.70
CA PHE A 118 28.90 12.90 -9.45
C PHE A 118 30.03 12.12 -8.77
N SER A 119 29.99 12.01 -7.45
CA SER A 119 30.80 11.00 -6.76
C SER A 119 30.12 9.64 -6.93
N PHE A 120 30.88 8.57 -7.15
CA PHE A 120 30.30 7.27 -7.45
C PHE A 120 30.33 6.36 -6.21
N SER A 121 29.25 5.59 -6.02
CA SER A 121 29.29 4.43 -5.14
C SER A 121 30.26 3.38 -5.68
N ALA A 122 30.71 2.44 -4.85
CA ALA A 122 31.65 1.38 -5.28
C ALA A 122 31.12 0.58 -6.49
N GLY A 123 29.84 0.20 -6.49
CA GLY A 123 29.21 -0.51 -7.61
C GLY A 123 29.07 0.35 -8.87
N THR A 124 28.79 1.65 -8.71
CA THR A 124 28.75 2.60 -9.84
C THR A 124 30.14 2.80 -10.45
N LEU A 125 31.19 2.84 -9.62
CA LEU A 125 32.57 3.07 -10.07
C LEU A 125 33.05 2.00 -11.05
N ALA A 126 32.60 0.75 -10.88
CA ALA A 126 32.89 -0.34 -11.80
C ALA A 126 32.38 -0.09 -13.24
N ARG A 127 31.47 0.87 -13.43
CA ARG A 127 30.89 1.26 -14.73
C ARG A 127 31.37 2.63 -15.21
N SER A 128 32.41 3.20 -14.59
CA SER A 128 32.84 4.58 -14.87
C SER A 128 33.16 4.85 -16.34
N ASP A 129 33.87 3.93 -17.00
CA ASP A 129 34.26 4.09 -18.41
C ASP A 129 33.07 4.02 -19.37
N GLU A 130 32.06 3.23 -19.03
CA GLU A 130 30.81 3.09 -19.79
C GLU A 130 29.96 4.36 -19.63
N LEU A 131 29.80 4.84 -18.40
CA LEU A 131 29.03 6.05 -18.07
C LEU A 131 29.67 7.33 -18.65
N ALA A 132 31.01 7.40 -18.70
CA ALA A 132 31.72 8.55 -19.24
C ALA A 132 31.46 8.77 -20.74
N GLN A 133 31.19 7.71 -21.50
CA GLN A 133 30.83 7.80 -22.92
C GLN A 133 29.52 8.56 -23.15
N TYR A 134 28.66 8.62 -22.13
CA TYR A 134 27.37 9.31 -22.14
C TYR A 134 27.41 10.60 -21.32
N GLY A 135 28.60 11.14 -21.01
CA GLY A 135 28.74 12.41 -20.29
C GLY A 135 28.47 12.33 -18.79
N ILE A 136 28.40 11.14 -18.19
CA ILE A 136 28.24 10.97 -16.74
C ILE A 136 29.62 10.71 -16.13
N ILE A 137 30.17 11.71 -15.46
CA ILE A 137 31.58 11.75 -15.06
C ILE A 137 31.73 11.55 -13.55
N HIS A 138 32.69 10.72 -13.16
CA HIS A 138 33.08 10.56 -11.76
C HIS A 138 33.94 11.74 -11.29
N ASP A 139 33.50 12.43 -10.25
CA ASP A 139 34.29 13.38 -9.46
C ASP A 139 34.11 13.06 -7.96
N PRO A 140 35.16 12.61 -7.25
CA PRO A 140 35.11 12.35 -5.81
C PRO A 140 34.68 13.54 -4.95
N HIS A 141 34.80 14.77 -5.47
CA HIS A 141 34.47 16.01 -4.78
C HIS A 141 33.08 16.56 -5.14
N ALA A 142 32.33 15.90 -6.03
CA ALA A 142 31.00 16.34 -6.38
C ALA A 142 30.03 16.29 -5.19
N SER A 143 29.10 17.25 -5.16
CA SER A 143 28.16 17.46 -4.05
C SER A 143 27.07 16.39 -3.94
N SER A 144 26.90 15.58 -4.98
CA SER A 144 25.93 14.48 -5.03
C SER A 144 26.60 13.17 -5.41
N ARG A 145 26.14 12.09 -4.80
CA ARG A 145 26.58 10.72 -5.07
C ARG A 145 25.60 10.01 -5.99
N LEU A 146 26.11 9.32 -6.99
CA LEU A 146 25.36 8.43 -7.87
C LEU A 146 25.56 6.96 -7.47
N MET A 147 24.47 6.28 -7.16
CA MET A 147 24.44 4.87 -6.77
C MET A 147 23.58 4.07 -7.74
N ILE A 148 24.20 3.24 -8.59
CA ILE A 148 23.49 2.26 -9.40
C ILE A 148 23.32 1.00 -8.57
N VAL A 149 22.08 0.62 -8.32
CA VAL A 149 21.74 -0.59 -7.55
C VAL A 149 21.95 -1.82 -8.45
N GLU A 150 22.70 -2.78 -7.94
CA GLU A 150 22.92 -4.07 -8.59
C GLU A 150 21.65 -4.92 -8.53
N GLU A 151 21.42 -5.73 -9.56
CA GLU A 151 20.33 -6.69 -9.55
C GLU A 151 20.61 -7.79 -8.51
N SER A 152 19.73 -7.89 -7.51
CA SER A 152 19.82 -8.88 -6.45
C SER A 152 18.43 -9.20 -5.88
N GLU A 153 18.23 -10.46 -5.52
CA GLU A 153 17.06 -10.91 -4.76
C GLU A 153 17.22 -10.65 -3.25
N ASP A 154 18.45 -10.39 -2.79
CA ASP A 154 18.73 -10.03 -1.39
C ASP A 154 18.39 -8.55 -1.14
N THR A 155 17.11 -8.29 -0.88
CA THR A 155 16.57 -6.94 -0.65
C THR A 155 17.18 -6.29 0.58
N LEU A 156 17.49 -7.06 1.65
CA LEU A 156 18.05 -6.51 2.88
C LEU A 156 19.46 -6.01 2.64
N ALA A 157 20.32 -6.80 1.98
CA ALA A 157 21.66 -6.36 1.63
C ALA A 157 21.66 -5.12 0.72
N LEU A 158 20.69 -5.02 -0.21
CA LEU A 158 20.52 -3.80 -1.01
C LEU A 158 20.10 -2.60 -0.16
N ALA A 159 19.16 -2.79 0.77
CA ALA A 159 18.69 -1.73 1.65
C ALA A 159 19.81 -1.25 2.59
N GLU A 160 20.58 -2.15 3.19
CA GLU A 160 21.74 -1.83 4.03
C GLU A 160 22.77 -0.96 3.28
N LYS A 161 23.08 -1.31 2.02
CA LYS A 161 23.95 -0.47 1.16
C LYS A 161 23.38 0.93 0.94
N VAL A 162 22.08 1.05 0.71
CA VAL A 162 21.39 2.35 0.53
C VAL A 162 21.36 3.14 1.83
N ILE A 163 21.04 2.52 2.96
CA ILE A 163 21.05 3.14 4.29
C ILE A 163 22.45 3.64 4.62
N ALA A 164 23.49 2.82 4.42
CA ALA A 164 24.87 3.23 4.61
C ALA A 164 25.25 4.45 3.74
N ALA A 165 24.80 4.49 2.48
CA ALA A 165 25.02 5.65 1.62
C ALA A 165 24.28 6.91 2.11
N LEU A 166 23.09 6.75 2.68
CA LEU A 166 22.29 7.82 3.27
C LEU A 166 22.90 8.34 4.59
N THR A 167 23.45 7.47 5.44
CA THR A 167 23.93 7.85 6.77
C THR A 167 25.39 8.28 6.79
N ALA A 168 26.22 7.82 5.84
CA ALA A 168 27.65 8.14 5.81
C ALA A 168 27.99 9.60 5.44
N SER A 169 27.05 10.35 4.86
CA SER A 169 27.29 11.73 4.42
C SER A 169 25.99 12.51 4.31
N ALA A 170 26.07 13.84 4.48
CA ALA A 170 24.98 14.78 4.20
C ALA A 170 24.90 15.18 2.70
N ALA A 171 25.84 14.74 1.86
CA ALA A 171 25.84 15.00 0.42
C ALA A 171 24.61 14.41 -0.27
N GLY A 172 24.17 14.98 -1.40
CA GLY A 172 23.03 14.46 -2.16
C GLY A 172 23.22 12.99 -2.57
N LEU A 173 22.13 12.24 -2.72
CA LEU A 173 22.16 10.85 -3.17
C LEU A 173 21.10 10.65 -4.27
N ILE A 174 21.57 10.16 -5.42
CA ILE A 174 20.73 9.74 -6.54
C ILE A 174 20.88 8.23 -6.68
N VAL A 175 19.79 7.51 -6.50
CA VAL A 175 19.75 6.04 -6.60
C VAL A 175 19.14 5.63 -7.94
N VAL A 176 19.87 4.85 -8.72
CA VAL A 176 19.38 4.31 -9.98
C VAL A 176 18.94 2.87 -9.76
N THR A 177 17.66 2.61 -9.95
CA THR A 177 17.09 1.26 -9.90
C THR A 177 16.80 0.74 -11.31
N ARG A 178 16.58 -0.56 -11.42
CA ARG A 178 16.03 -1.20 -12.62
C ARG A 178 14.75 -1.96 -12.27
N ARG A 179 13.72 -1.86 -13.10
CA ARG A 179 12.46 -2.62 -12.93
C ARG A 179 11.75 -2.34 -11.59
N ALA A 180 12.01 -1.23 -10.91
CA ALA A 180 11.30 -0.90 -9.66
C ALA A 180 9.82 -0.59 -9.93
N TRP A 181 9.50 -0.08 -11.11
CA TRP A 181 8.14 0.28 -11.50
C TRP A 181 7.75 -0.35 -12.82
N ARG A 182 6.48 -0.72 -12.94
CA ARG A 182 5.84 -1.06 -14.21
C ARG A 182 5.14 0.19 -14.74
N VAL A 183 5.77 0.90 -15.67
CA VAL A 183 5.21 2.10 -16.31
C VAL A 183 4.38 1.71 -17.53
N GLU A 184 4.88 0.73 -18.30
CA GLU A 184 4.21 0.15 -19.46
C GLU A 184 3.68 -1.26 -19.14
N GLU A 185 2.64 -1.74 -19.82
CA GLU A 185 1.89 -2.97 -19.44
C GLU A 185 2.76 -4.25 -19.39
N ASN A 186 3.81 -4.34 -20.20
CA ASN A 186 4.60 -5.57 -20.37
C ASN A 186 5.96 -5.54 -19.64
N GLU A 187 6.18 -4.58 -18.74
CA GLU A 187 7.45 -4.52 -18.00
C GLU A 187 7.50 -5.55 -16.87
N ALA A 188 8.63 -6.24 -16.76
CA ALA A 188 8.97 -6.99 -15.57
C ALA A 188 9.22 -6.04 -14.40
N LEU A 189 8.86 -6.47 -13.19
CA LEU A 189 9.04 -5.71 -11.95
C LEU A 189 9.98 -6.46 -10.98
N SER A 190 10.76 -5.72 -10.22
CA SER A 190 11.58 -6.19 -9.10
C SER A 190 11.02 -5.64 -7.80
N ALA A 191 10.46 -6.53 -6.97
CA ALA A 191 9.96 -6.15 -5.64
C ALA A 191 11.07 -5.55 -4.75
N SER A 192 12.29 -6.07 -4.86
CA SER A 192 13.47 -5.57 -4.14
C SER A 192 13.75 -4.10 -4.46
N HIS A 193 13.79 -3.75 -5.75
CA HIS A 193 14.05 -2.37 -6.16
C HIS A 193 12.87 -1.43 -5.89
N HIS A 194 11.64 -1.94 -5.98
CA HIS A 194 10.45 -1.19 -5.56
C HIS A 194 10.49 -0.82 -4.08
N ALA A 195 10.94 -1.74 -3.22
CA ALA A 195 11.10 -1.51 -1.79
C ALA A 195 12.09 -0.36 -1.50
N LEU A 196 13.19 -0.27 -2.23
CA LEU A 196 14.18 0.80 -2.06
C LEU A 196 13.59 2.19 -2.30
N TRP A 197 12.64 2.34 -3.22
CA TRP A 197 11.93 3.61 -3.43
C TRP A 197 11.11 4.02 -2.22
N ALA A 198 10.46 3.07 -1.53
CA ALA A 198 9.74 3.34 -0.31
C ALA A 198 10.66 3.85 0.82
N LEU A 199 11.83 3.22 0.98
CA LEU A 199 12.86 3.66 1.90
C LEU A 199 13.37 5.08 1.56
N LEU A 200 13.67 5.35 0.29
CA LEU A 200 14.17 6.65 -0.16
C LEU A 200 13.15 7.77 0.05
N ARG A 201 11.85 7.50 -0.08
CA ARG A 201 10.79 8.48 0.23
C ARG A 201 10.76 8.85 1.72
N VAL A 202 10.94 7.88 2.61
CA VAL A 202 11.09 8.17 4.05
C VAL A 202 12.30 9.07 4.29
N ALA A 203 13.46 8.70 3.73
CA ALA A 203 14.68 9.49 3.88
C ALA A 203 14.54 10.92 3.34
N ALA A 204 13.87 11.10 2.19
CA ALA A 204 13.59 12.41 1.60
C ALA A 204 12.67 13.28 2.49
N ASN A 205 11.73 12.67 3.21
CA ASN A 205 10.85 13.39 4.13
C ASN A 205 11.53 13.70 5.47
N GLU A 206 12.48 12.88 5.90
CA GLU A 206 13.33 13.17 7.07
C GLU A 206 14.38 14.25 6.79
N GLN A 207 14.86 14.35 5.55
CA GLN A 207 15.94 15.26 5.14
C GLN A 207 15.52 16.11 3.92
N PRO A 208 14.50 16.99 4.04
CA PRO A 208 13.89 17.67 2.90
C PRO A 208 14.85 18.60 2.12
N GLU A 209 15.84 19.15 2.82
CA GLU A 209 16.89 20.04 2.29
C GLU A 209 17.95 19.29 1.46
N ARG A 210 18.06 17.97 1.65
CA ARG A 210 19.05 17.14 0.95
C ARG A 210 18.48 16.68 -0.39
N LEU A 211 19.29 16.75 -1.44
CA LEU A 211 18.94 16.19 -2.74
C LEU A 211 18.91 14.66 -2.65
N LEU A 212 17.73 14.10 -2.44
CA LEU A 212 17.46 12.67 -2.46
C LEU A 212 16.52 12.36 -3.62
N ALA A 213 16.99 11.54 -4.56
CA ALA A 213 16.28 11.23 -5.79
C ALA A 213 16.46 9.76 -6.19
N ALA A 214 15.49 9.24 -6.95
CA ALA A 214 15.57 7.94 -7.58
C ALA A 214 15.18 8.01 -9.06
N ILE A 215 15.92 7.29 -9.89
CA ILE A 215 15.64 7.10 -11.32
C ILE A 215 15.49 5.59 -11.56
N ASP A 216 14.32 5.16 -12.00
CA ASP A 216 14.07 3.78 -12.36
C ASP A 216 14.23 3.57 -13.86
N LEU A 217 15.07 2.62 -14.25
CA LEU A 217 15.29 2.23 -15.64
C LEU A 217 14.51 0.95 -15.96
N ALA A 218 14.07 0.79 -17.20
CA ALA A 218 13.66 -0.53 -17.69
C ALA A 218 14.90 -1.46 -17.78
N GLU A 219 14.65 -2.76 -17.92
CA GLU A 219 15.69 -3.80 -17.93
C GLU A 219 16.84 -3.47 -18.89
N ASN A 220 16.50 -3.10 -20.12
CA ASN A 220 17.45 -2.87 -21.22
C ASN A 220 17.60 -1.38 -21.60
N THR A 221 17.25 -0.46 -20.70
CA THR A 221 17.41 0.98 -20.99
C THR A 221 18.89 1.37 -21.13
N PRO A 222 19.28 2.07 -22.21
CA PRO A 222 20.64 2.59 -22.41
C PRO A 222 21.06 3.62 -21.36
N TRP A 223 22.37 3.82 -21.18
CA TRP A 223 22.89 4.85 -20.27
C TRP A 223 22.70 6.29 -20.77
N GLU A 224 22.51 6.49 -22.07
CA GLU A 224 22.11 7.79 -22.62
C GLU A 224 20.80 8.30 -21.99
N THR A 225 19.83 7.42 -21.82
CA THR A 225 18.57 7.73 -21.12
C THR A 225 18.82 8.09 -19.65
N LEU A 226 19.80 7.46 -18.99
CA LEU A 226 20.16 7.82 -17.62
C LEU A 226 20.69 9.26 -17.56
N HIS A 227 21.48 9.71 -18.55
CA HIS A 227 21.95 11.09 -18.61
C HIS A 227 20.79 12.11 -18.67
N GLN A 228 19.76 11.82 -19.47
CA GLN A 228 18.54 12.63 -19.52
C GLN A 228 17.83 12.66 -18.16
N GLY A 229 17.70 11.51 -17.50
CA GLY A 229 17.13 11.41 -16.16
C GLY A 229 17.90 12.23 -15.13
N LEU A 230 19.23 12.16 -15.15
CA LEU A 230 20.11 12.95 -14.27
C LEU A 230 19.99 14.45 -14.55
N SER A 231 19.84 14.85 -15.82
CA SER A 231 19.55 16.24 -16.21
C SER A 231 18.24 16.74 -15.58
N ALA A 232 17.20 15.92 -15.59
CA ALA A 232 15.93 16.25 -14.95
C ALA A 232 16.05 16.36 -13.42
N VAL A 233 16.90 15.54 -12.78
CA VAL A 233 17.19 15.65 -11.34
C VAL A 233 17.90 16.98 -11.01
N SER A 234 18.85 17.41 -11.84
CA SER A 234 19.47 18.73 -11.71
C SER A 234 18.48 19.89 -11.87
N LEU A 235 17.31 19.64 -12.49
CA LEU A 235 16.19 20.56 -12.63
C LEU A 235 15.07 20.30 -11.59
N SER A 236 15.45 19.81 -10.41
CA SER A 236 14.61 19.64 -9.22
C SER A 236 13.56 18.52 -9.28
N GLN A 237 13.69 17.57 -10.22
CA GLN A 237 12.88 16.34 -10.18
C GLN A 237 13.51 15.31 -9.22
N ARG A 238 12.68 14.56 -8.49
CA ARG A 238 13.17 13.59 -7.48
C ARG A 238 12.84 12.14 -7.81
N TRP A 239 11.70 11.89 -8.45
CA TRP A 239 11.15 10.56 -8.64
C TRP A 239 10.86 10.38 -10.13
N LEU A 240 11.69 9.61 -10.83
CA LEU A 240 11.62 9.48 -12.28
C LEU A 240 11.64 8.00 -12.68
N ALA A 241 10.89 7.65 -13.70
CA ALA A 241 11.11 6.43 -14.47
C ALA A 241 11.55 6.81 -15.88
N ALA A 242 12.57 6.14 -16.40
CA ALA A 242 13.12 6.41 -17.72
C ALA A 242 12.96 5.18 -18.62
N ARG A 243 12.28 5.37 -19.75
CA ARG A 243 11.90 4.34 -20.72
C ARG A 243 12.21 4.85 -22.13
N GLY A 244 13.17 4.23 -22.82
CA GLY A 244 13.66 4.73 -24.11
C GLY A 244 14.10 6.20 -23.99
N ASP A 245 13.52 7.07 -24.80
CA ASP A 245 13.80 8.53 -24.79
C ASP A 245 12.79 9.34 -23.96
N THR A 246 11.95 8.66 -23.16
CA THR A 246 10.90 9.32 -22.37
C THR A 246 11.16 9.18 -20.88
N LEU A 247 11.10 10.32 -20.20
CA LEU A 247 11.06 10.38 -18.74
C LEU A 247 9.60 10.44 -18.28
N TRP A 248 9.31 9.79 -17.16
CA TRP A 248 7.97 9.68 -16.60
C TRP A 248 7.98 10.13 -15.15
N LEU A 249 6.99 10.95 -14.80
CA LEU A 249 6.76 11.40 -13.42
C LEU A 249 5.59 10.64 -12.80
N PRO A 250 5.76 10.11 -11.57
CA PRO A 250 4.69 9.47 -10.84
C PRO A 250 3.80 10.52 -10.15
N SER A 251 2.50 10.29 -10.18
CA SER A 251 1.51 11.02 -9.37
C SER A 251 0.49 10.05 -8.80
N LEU A 252 0.00 10.31 -7.59
CA LEU A 252 -1.16 9.58 -7.08
C LEU A 252 -2.42 10.23 -7.65
N THR A 253 -3.29 9.39 -8.19
CA THR A 253 -4.62 9.81 -8.64
C THR A 253 -5.68 8.92 -8.00
N PRO A 254 -6.85 9.47 -7.69
CA PRO A 254 -7.95 8.64 -7.22
C PRO A 254 -8.24 7.53 -8.22
N ASN A 255 -8.30 6.30 -7.73
CA ASN A 255 -8.74 5.16 -8.51
C ASN A 255 -10.28 5.09 -8.44
N THR A 256 -10.93 5.41 -9.56
CA THR A 256 -12.39 5.33 -9.69
C THR A 256 -12.87 3.90 -9.92
N GLY A 257 -11.96 2.99 -10.28
CA GLY A 257 -12.18 1.55 -10.37
C GLY A 257 -12.22 0.91 -8.99
N CYS A 258 -13.16 0.00 -8.79
CA CYS A 258 -13.24 -0.80 -7.58
C CYS A 258 -11.99 -1.69 -7.47
N ALA A 259 -11.53 -1.99 -6.26
CA ALA A 259 -10.73 -3.19 -6.06
C ALA A 259 -11.49 -4.37 -6.70
N ALA A 260 -10.81 -5.22 -7.47
CA ALA A 260 -11.45 -6.38 -8.08
C ALA A 260 -12.11 -7.19 -6.96
N GLU A 261 -13.45 -7.30 -6.98
CA GLU A 261 -14.14 -8.14 -6.01
C GLU A 261 -13.59 -9.56 -6.16
N LEU A 262 -13.04 -10.11 -5.08
CA LEU A 262 -12.69 -11.53 -5.06
C LEU A 262 -13.99 -12.30 -5.34
N PRO A 263 -14.03 -13.15 -6.37
CA PRO A 263 -15.26 -13.83 -6.76
C PRO A 263 -15.91 -14.53 -5.54
N ALA A 264 -17.23 -14.39 -5.35
CA ALA A 264 -17.91 -14.89 -4.15
C ALA A 264 -17.73 -16.42 -3.95
N ASN A 265 -17.49 -17.15 -5.04
CA ASN A 265 -17.21 -18.60 -5.03
C ASN A 265 -15.75 -18.95 -4.64
N VAL A 266 -14.87 -17.97 -4.40
CA VAL A 266 -13.50 -18.23 -3.91
C VAL A 266 -13.53 -18.90 -2.53
N PHE A 267 -14.49 -18.51 -1.69
CA PHE A 267 -14.55 -18.93 -0.28
C PHE A 267 -15.62 -19.98 0.00
N THR A 268 -16.82 -19.81 -0.57
CA THR A 268 -17.94 -20.71 -0.29
C THR A 268 -17.72 -22.07 -0.95
N GLY A 269 -17.80 -23.14 -0.16
CA GLY A 269 -17.66 -24.52 -0.64
C GLY A 269 -16.23 -25.01 -0.80
N ASP A 270 -15.22 -24.18 -0.52
CA ASP A 270 -13.82 -24.64 -0.41
C ASP A 270 -13.59 -25.30 0.96
N SER A 271 -13.00 -26.50 0.95
CA SER A 271 -12.67 -27.27 2.14
C SER A 271 -11.19 -27.18 2.52
N ARG A 272 -10.41 -26.32 1.85
CA ARG A 272 -9.00 -26.04 2.16
C ARG A 272 -8.86 -24.92 3.20
N TRP A 273 -7.67 -24.76 3.75
CA TRP A 273 -7.37 -23.76 4.79
C TRP A 273 -7.21 -22.35 4.21
N HIS A 274 -7.89 -21.38 4.83
CA HIS A 274 -7.65 -19.95 4.62
C HIS A 274 -6.77 -19.43 5.76
N LEU A 275 -5.57 -18.94 5.45
CA LEU A 275 -4.58 -18.57 6.45
C LEU A 275 -4.71 -17.08 6.80
N VAL A 276 -4.56 -16.75 8.08
CA VAL A 276 -4.40 -15.36 8.53
C VAL A 276 -3.17 -15.27 9.43
N THR A 277 -2.16 -14.51 9.01
CA THR A 277 -0.98 -14.23 9.86
C THR A 277 -1.22 -12.98 10.68
N GLY A 278 -0.63 -12.89 11.88
CA GLY A 278 -0.94 -11.79 12.80
C GLY A 278 -2.40 -11.84 13.28
N ALA A 279 -2.97 -13.05 13.33
CA ALA A 279 -4.41 -13.31 13.48
C ALA A 279 -5.06 -12.63 14.69
N PHE A 280 -4.30 -12.44 15.78
CA PHE A 280 -4.81 -11.83 17.00
C PHE A 280 -4.56 -10.31 17.09
N GLY A 281 -3.92 -9.69 16.10
CA GLY A 281 -3.86 -8.24 15.95
C GLY A 281 -5.17 -7.66 15.39
N GLY A 282 -5.36 -6.34 15.47
CA GLY A 282 -6.60 -5.68 15.01
C GLY A 282 -6.96 -6.02 13.56
N LEU A 283 -6.01 -5.89 12.63
CA LEU A 283 -6.20 -6.25 11.22
C LEU A 283 -6.42 -7.75 11.01
N GLY A 284 -5.72 -8.60 11.78
CA GLY A 284 -5.90 -10.06 11.71
C GLY A 284 -7.31 -10.48 12.12
N ARG A 285 -7.85 -9.93 13.21
CA ARG A 285 -9.22 -10.22 13.67
C ARG A 285 -10.27 -9.78 12.66
N LEU A 286 -10.08 -8.60 12.07
CA LEU A 286 -10.93 -8.11 10.98
C LEU A 286 -10.88 -9.07 9.78
N ALA A 287 -9.69 -9.51 9.37
CA ALA A 287 -9.52 -10.46 8.27
C ALA A 287 -10.19 -11.81 8.52
N VAL A 288 -10.10 -12.35 9.74
CA VAL A 288 -10.76 -13.61 10.11
C VAL A 288 -12.28 -13.48 10.06
N ASN A 289 -12.83 -12.41 10.63
CA ASN A 289 -14.28 -12.17 10.60
C ASN A 289 -14.78 -11.99 9.17
N TRP A 290 -14.04 -11.23 8.36
CA TRP A 290 -14.35 -11.07 6.94
C TRP A 290 -14.35 -12.40 6.17
N LEU A 291 -13.36 -13.27 6.39
CA LEU A 291 -13.32 -14.59 5.76
C LEU A 291 -14.56 -15.43 6.10
N ARG A 292 -15.03 -15.37 7.35
CA ARG A 292 -16.26 -16.05 7.77
C ARG A 292 -17.49 -15.50 7.09
N GLU A 293 -17.63 -14.18 7.04
CA GLU A 293 -18.73 -13.50 6.37
C GLU A 293 -18.77 -13.87 4.87
N LYS A 294 -17.61 -14.10 4.25
CA LYS A 294 -17.50 -14.61 2.87
C LYS A 294 -17.72 -16.12 2.72
N GLY A 295 -17.91 -16.85 3.82
CA GLY A 295 -18.26 -18.27 3.82
C GLY A 295 -17.09 -19.24 3.94
N ALA A 296 -15.88 -18.77 4.28
CA ALA A 296 -14.73 -19.64 4.54
C ALA A 296 -15.01 -20.53 5.77
N ARG A 297 -14.92 -21.86 5.59
CA ARG A 297 -15.24 -22.83 6.66
C ARG A 297 -14.05 -23.29 7.48
N ARG A 298 -12.83 -23.22 6.92
CA ARG A 298 -11.59 -23.65 7.57
C ARG A 298 -10.59 -22.51 7.60
N ILE A 299 -10.33 -21.96 8.79
CA ILE A 299 -9.43 -20.81 8.95
C ILE A 299 -8.27 -21.20 9.87
N ALA A 300 -7.04 -21.01 9.38
CA ALA A 300 -5.82 -21.21 10.15
C ALA A 300 -5.29 -19.87 10.66
N LEU A 301 -5.18 -19.74 11.98
CA LEU A 301 -4.74 -18.54 12.69
C LEU A 301 -3.28 -18.66 13.05
N LEU A 302 -2.41 -17.92 12.37
CA LEU A 302 -0.96 -17.94 12.58
C LEU A 302 -0.53 -16.73 13.40
N ALA A 303 0.03 -16.99 14.58
CA ALA A 303 0.65 -15.97 15.41
C ALA A 303 1.56 -16.62 16.47
N PRO A 304 2.62 -15.95 16.94
CA PRO A 304 3.47 -16.49 18.01
C PRO A 304 2.75 -16.48 19.36
N ARG A 305 1.87 -15.49 19.58
CA ARG A 305 1.05 -15.34 20.80
C ARG A 305 -0.41 -15.57 20.48
N VAL A 306 -1.09 -16.33 21.33
CA VAL A 306 -2.50 -16.71 21.18
C VAL A 306 -3.34 -15.95 22.19
N ASP A 307 -4.40 -15.29 21.73
CA ASP A 307 -5.43 -14.72 22.60
C ASP A 307 -6.63 -15.67 22.67
N GLU A 308 -6.66 -16.50 23.71
CA GLU A 308 -7.73 -17.48 23.92
C GLU A 308 -9.08 -16.83 24.20
N SER A 309 -9.10 -15.60 24.72
CA SER A 309 -10.35 -14.93 25.04
C SER A 309 -11.21 -14.67 23.80
N TRP A 310 -10.55 -14.32 22.69
CA TRP A 310 -11.17 -14.05 21.41
C TRP A 310 -11.52 -15.29 20.61
N LEU A 311 -10.84 -16.42 20.84
CA LEU A 311 -11.22 -17.70 20.21
C LEU A 311 -12.63 -18.17 20.60
N ARG A 312 -13.20 -17.65 21.69
CA ARG A 312 -14.60 -17.91 22.06
C ARG A 312 -15.59 -17.16 21.17
N ASP A 313 -15.19 -16.07 20.55
CA ASP A 313 -16.01 -15.26 19.64
C ASP A 313 -16.00 -15.81 18.19
N VAL A 314 -15.36 -16.96 18.01
CA VAL A 314 -14.92 -17.50 16.71
C VAL A 314 -15.77 -18.76 16.43
N GLU A 315 -17.10 -18.60 16.34
CA GLU A 315 -18.06 -19.69 16.05
C GLU A 315 -18.28 -19.92 14.53
N GLY A 316 -18.91 -21.04 14.16
CA GLY A 316 -19.44 -21.27 12.80
C GLY A 316 -18.52 -21.95 11.77
N GLY A 317 -17.33 -22.44 12.15
CA GLY A 317 -16.41 -23.14 11.25
C GLY A 317 -15.28 -23.88 11.98
N GLN A 318 -14.40 -24.56 11.25
CA GLN A 318 -13.20 -25.18 11.82
C GLN A 318 -12.08 -24.15 11.89
N THR A 319 -11.70 -23.75 13.11
CA THR A 319 -10.56 -22.88 13.33
C THR A 319 -9.37 -23.69 13.85
N ARG A 320 -8.20 -23.51 13.24
CA ARG A 320 -6.94 -24.09 13.72
C ARG A 320 -5.99 -22.99 14.16
N VAL A 321 -5.54 -23.04 15.40
CA VAL A 321 -4.54 -22.10 15.91
C VAL A 321 -3.15 -22.70 15.69
N CYS A 322 -2.30 -21.97 14.99
CA CYS A 322 -0.92 -22.32 14.73
C CYS A 322 -0.02 -21.32 15.46
N ARG A 323 0.60 -21.76 16.56
CA ARG A 323 1.66 -20.98 17.24
C ARG A 323 2.89 -20.94 16.33
N CYS A 324 3.05 -19.82 15.62
CA CYS A 324 4.05 -19.66 14.58
C CYS A 324 4.57 -18.23 14.60
N ASP A 325 5.87 -18.08 14.79
CA ASP A 325 6.53 -16.84 14.38
C ASP A 325 6.74 -16.89 12.87
N VAL A 326 6.06 -16.00 12.13
CA VAL A 326 6.17 -15.97 10.67
C VAL A 326 7.47 -15.32 10.18
N GLY A 327 8.20 -14.63 11.07
CA GLY A 327 9.57 -14.16 10.78
C GLY A 327 10.61 -15.28 10.83
N ASP A 328 10.28 -16.43 11.42
CA ASP A 328 11.09 -17.64 11.36
C ASP A 328 10.64 -18.49 10.15
N ALA A 329 11.46 -18.49 9.10
CA ALA A 329 11.17 -19.18 7.85
C ALA A 329 10.98 -20.71 8.03
N GLY A 330 11.67 -21.32 9.01
CA GLY A 330 11.56 -22.75 9.29
C GLY A 330 10.26 -23.10 10.02
N GLN A 331 9.87 -22.28 10.99
CA GLN A 331 8.56 -22.42 11.66
C GLN A 331 7.42 -22.23 10.66
N LEU A 332 7.49 -21.20 9.83
CA LEU A 332 6.48 -20.94 8.80
C LEU A 332 6.39 -22.11 7.82
N ALA A 333 7.52 -22.62 7.32
CA ALA A 333 7.55 -23.77 6.41
C ALA A 333 6.86 -24.99 7.02
N THR A 334 7.21 -25.33 8.27
CA THR A 334 6.65 -26.48 8.99
C THR A 334 5.13 -26.38 9.11
N VAL A 335 4.61 -25.19 9.45
CA VAL A 335 3.17 -24.96 9.57
C VAL A 335 2.46 -25.03 8.22
N LEU A 336 3.08 -24.48 7.17
CA LEU A 336 2.52 -24.50 5.82
C LEU A 336 2.45 -25.94 5.27
N ASP A 337 3.51 -26.72 5.42
CA ASP A 337 3.56 -28.13 4.99
C ASP A 337 2.50 -28.97 5.70
N ASP A 338 2.34 -28.78 7.02
CA ASP A 338 1.33 -29.49 7.80
C ASP A 338 -0.10 -29.08 7.41
N LEU A 339 -0.36 -27.80 7.12
CA LEU A 339 -1.67 -27.36 6.62
C LEU A 339 -1.96 -27.89 5.22
N ALA A 340 -0.97 -27.88 4.33
CA ALA A 340 -1.09 -28.42 2.97
C ALA A 340 -1.39 -29.91 3.00
N ALA A 341 -0.68 -30.69 3.82
CA ALA A 341 -0.93 -32.12 4.01
C ALA A 341 -2.31 -32.40 4.64
N ASN A 342 -2.77 -31.55 5.56
CA ASN A 342 -4.03 -31.71 6.28
C ASN A 342 -5.20 -30.94 5.65
N GLY A 343 -5.35 -31.12 4.34
CA GLY A 343 -6.52 -30.68 3.59
C GLY A 343 -6.31 -29.46 2.70
N GLY A 344 -5.06 -29.09 2.38
CA GLY A 344 -4.71 -28.09 1.37
C GLY A 344 -4.85 -26.64 1.83
N ILE A 345 -4.25 -25.72 1.07
CA ILE A 345 -4.29 -24.28 1.32
C ILE A 345 -5.08 -23.60 0.21
N ALA A 346 -6.08 -22.79 0.58
CA ALA A 346 -6.92 -22.04 -0.36
C ALA A 346 -6.34 -20.66 -0.68
N GLY A 347 -5.73 -20.00 0.31
CA GLY A 347 -5.29 -18.62 0.21
C GLY A 347 -4.81 -18.07 1.54
N ALA A 348 -4.21 -16.89 1.54
CA ALA A 348 -3.70 -16.26 2.75
C ALA A 348 -4.03 -14.76 2.82
N ILE A 349 -4.28 -14.27 4.02
CA ILE A 349 -4.30 -12.85 4.36
C ILE A 349 -3.12 -12.58 5.29
N HIS A 350 -2.15 -11.84 4.80
CA HIS A 350 -0.93 -11.53 5.52
C HIS A 350 -1.06 -10.18 6.26
N ALA A 351 -1.41 -10.25 7.54
CA ALA A 351 -1.55 -9.09 8.42
C ALA A 351 -0.49 -9.06 9.55
N ALA A 352 0.55 -9.91 9.45
CA ALA A 352 1.61 -9.90 10.44
C ALA A 352 2.50 -8.68 10.24
N GLY A 353 2.99 -8.13 11.35
CA GLY A 353 3.88 -7.00 11.34
C GLY A 353 4.37 -6.71 12.75
N VAL A 354 5.59 -6.19 12.81
CA VAL A 354 6.18 -5.57 13.98
C VAL A 354 6.58 -4.16 13.60
N LEU A 355 6.59 -3.25 14.58
CA LEU A 355 7.05 -1.88 14.38
C LEU A 355 8.46 -1.74 14.94
N ALA A 356 9.30 -1.03 14.21
CA ALA A 356 10.61 -0.58 14.65
C ALA A 356 10.77 0.86 14.15
N ASP A 357 10.03 1.76 14.79
CA ASP A 357 10.05 3.17 14.44
C ASP A 357 11.32 3.79 15.03
N ALA A 358 12.17 4.32 14.16
CA ALA A 358 13.42 4.98 14.49
C ALA A 358 13.82 5.95 13.36
N PRO A 359 14.41 7.12 13.67
CA PRO A 359 15.08 7.95 12.67
C PRO A 359 16.07 7.12 11.86
N LEU A 360 16.29 7.44 10.58
CA LEU A 360 17.18 6.66 9.72
C LEU A 360 18.61 6.50 10.29
N GLN A 361 19.10 7.49 11.03
CA GLN A 361 20.44 7.46 11.65
C GLN A 361 20.54 6.52 12.86
N GLU A 362 19.41 6.15 13.45
CA GLU A 362 19.32 5.29 14.64
C GLU A 362 18.78 3.89 14.31
N LEU A 363 18.33 3.68 13.08
CA LEU A 363 17.84 2.38 12.61
C LEU A 363 19.01 1.40 12.51
N ASP A 364 18.97 0.34 13.31
CA ASP A 364 19.96 -0.74 13.25
C ASP A 364 19.54 -1.90 12.33
N ASP A 365 20.53 -2.68 11.90
CA ASP A 365 20.32 -3.79 10.95
C ASP A 365 19.41 -4.89 11.52
N HIS A 366 19.43 -5.11 12.84
CA HIS A 366 18.60 -6.13 13.49
C HIS A 366 17.11 -5.72 13.48
N GLN A 367 16.81 -4.45 13.77
CA GLN A 367 15.48 -3.87 13.67
C GLN A 367 14.95 -3.96 12.24
N LEU A 368 15.77 -3.59 11.26
CA LEU A 368 15.45 -3.69 9.85
C LEU A 368 15.12 -5.13 9.44
N ALA A 369 16.02 -6.07 9.77
CA ALA A 369 15.86 -7.48 9.46
C ALA A 369 14.62 -8.08 10.13
N ALA A 370 14.33 -7.74 11.39
CA ALA A 370 13.17 -8.25 12.12
C ALA A 370 11.84 -7.79 11.48
N VAL A 371 11.73 -6.51 11.10
CA VAL A 371 10.54 -5.98 10.40
C VAL A 371 10.40 -6.62 9.02
N PHE A 372 11.50 -6.74 8.28
CA PHE A 372 11.50 -7.32 6.94
C PHE A 372 11.13 -8.81 6.95
N ALA A 373 11.66 -9.58 7.90
CA ALA A 373 11.38 -11.00 8.04
C ALA A 373 9.88 -11.27 8.25
N VAL A 374 9.27 -10.57 9.20
CA VAL A 374 7.85 -10.78 9.58
C VAL A 374 6.89 -10.34 8.47
N LYS A 375 7.23 -9.32 7.68
CA LYS A 375 6.37 -8.80 6.60
C LYS A 375 6.78 -9.34 5.23
N ALA A 376 7.93 -8.92 4.73
CA ALA A 376 8.34 -9.13 3.35
C ALA A 376 8.73 -10.59 3.07
N GLN A 377 9.63 -11.15 3.89
CA GLN A 377 10.09 -12.53 3.69
C GLN A 377 8.97 -13.54 3.91
N ALA A 378 8.17 -13.36 4.97
CA ALA A 378 6.98 -14.18 5.23
C ALA A 378 5.99 -14.15 4.05
N ALA A 379 5.73 -12.97 3.46
CA ALA A 379 4.86 -12.84 2.30
C ALA A 379 5.41 -13.56 1.05
N SER A 380 6.72 -13.50 0.81
CA SER A 380 7.37 -14.24 -0.29
C SER A 380 7.23 -15.75 -0.12
N GLN A 381 7.43 -16.26 1.10
CA GLN A 381 7.25 -17.68 1.41
C GLN A 381 5.79 -18.13 1.29
N LEU A 382 4.84 -17.31 1.73
CA LEU A 382 3.41 -17.54 1.53
C LEU A 382 3.05 -17.59 0.04
N LEU A 383 3.56 -16.65 -0.75
CA LEU A 383 3.34 -16.62 -2.20
C LEU A 383 3.85 -17.90 -2.86
N GLN A 384 5.10 -18.29 -2.59
CA GLN A 384 5.69 -19.50 -3.17
C GLN A 384 4.87 -20.75 -2.81
N THR A 385 4.44 -20.85 -1.56
CA THR A 385 3.59 -21.95 -1.09
C THR A 385 2.25 -21.97 -1.80
N LEU A 386 1.60 -20.82 -1.93
CA LEU A 386 0.31 -20.70 -2.63
C LEU A 386 0.43 -21.11 -4.11
N ARG A 387 1.50 -20.70 -4.79
CA ARG A 387 1.78 -21.10 -6.18
C ARG A 387 1.97 -22.61 -6.32
N ASN A 388 2.64 -23.23 -5.35
CA ASN A 388 2.88 -24.68 -5.34
C ASN A 388 1.62 -25.53 -5.02
N HIS A 389 0.55 -24.90 -4.54
CA HIS A 389 -0.66 -25.59 -4.05
C HIS A 389 -1.96 -25.08 -4.68
N ASP A 390 -1.90 -24.46 -5.86
CA ASP A 390 -3.05 -23.89 -6.57
C ASP A 390 -3.89 -22.96 -5.66
N GLY A 391 -3.18 -22.10 -4.93
CA GLY A 391 -3.74 -21.06 -4.09
C GLY A 391 -4.51 -20.04 -4.93
N ARG A 392 -5.63 -19.57 -4.38
CA ARG A 392 -6.58 -18.70 -5.11
C ARG A 392 -6.33 -17.21 -4.89
N TYR A 393 -5.77 -16.84 -3.74
CA TYR A 393 -5.53 -15.45 -3.40
C TYR A 393 -4.42 -15.30 -2.35
N LEU A 394 -3.74 -14.15 -2.42
CA LEU A 394 -2.85 -13.63 -1.38
C LEU A 394 -3.20 -12.16 -1.18
N ILE A 395 -3.69 -11.81 0.01
CA ILE A 395 -3.99 -10.42 0.38
C ILE A 395 -2.89 -9.94 1.33
N LEU A 396 -2.23 -8.85 0.97
CA LEU A 396 -1.11 -8.29 1.73
C LEU A 396 -1.53 -6.96 2.37
N TYR A 397 -1.37 -6.84 3.68
CA TYR A 397 -1.54 -5.55 4.34
C TYR A 397 -0.26 -4.72 4.22
N SER A 398 -0.23 -3.82 3.23
CA SER A 398 0.78 -2.78 3.07
C SER A 398 0.46 -1.52 3.91
N SER A 399 1.12 -0.39 3.62
CA SER A 399 0.96 0.87 4.35
C SER A 399 1.21 2.08 3.44
N ALA A 400 0.48 3.17 3.70
CA ALA A 400 0.73 4.47 3.05
C ALA A 400 2.16 4.98 3.30
N ALA A 401 2.84 4.50 4.35
CA ALA A 401 4.24 4.80 4.62
C ALA A 401 5.17 4.42 3.45
N ALA A 402 4.88 3.34 2.71
CA ALA A 402 5.68 2.95 1.54
C ALA A 402 5.47 3.88 0.34
N THR A 403 4.26 4.39 0.20
CA THR A 403 3.84 5.26 -0.91
C THR A 403 4.24 6.71 -0.69
N LEU A 404 4.04 7.23 0.51
CA LEU A 404 4.20 8.66 0.83
C LEU A 404 5.49 8.96 1.59
N GLY A 405 6.09 7.98 2.25
CA GLY A 405 7.21 8.16 3.17
C GLY A 405 6.76 8.73 4.51
N ALA A 406 6.78 7.91 5.57
CA ALA A 406 6.54 8.38 6.93
C ALA A 406 7.87 8.52 7.69
N PRO A 407 8.28 9.72 8.12
CA PRO A 407 9.49 9.91 8.94
C PRO A 407 9.52 8.98 10.15
N GLY A 408 10.67 8.37 10.41
CA GLY A 408 10.87 7.39 11.47
C GLY A 408 10.44 5.96 11.09
N GLN A 409 9.89 5.72 9.90
CA GLN A 409 9.33 4.41 9.53
C GLN A 409 10.09 3.73 8.38
N SER A 410 11.39 3.95 8.27
CA SER A 410 12.22 3.42 7.18
C SER A 410 12.12 1.90 7.01
N ALA A 411 12.25 1.13 8.11
CA ALA A 411 12.12 -0.34 8.06
C ALA A 411 10.71 -0.79 7.66
N HIS A 412 9.68 -0.14 8.20
CA HIS A 412 8.28 -0.46 7.89
C HIS A 412 7.94 -0.12 6.44
N ALA A 413 8.39 1.03 5.93
CA ALA A 413 8.18 1.47 4.55
C ALA A 413 8.91 0.54 3.57
N LEU A 414 10.15 0.14 3.84
CA LEU A 414 10.88 -0.84 3.04
C LEU A 414 10.09 -2.15 2.93
N ALA A 415 9.70 -2.72 4.07
CA ALA A 415 8.96 -3.98 4.10
C ALA A 415 7.61 -3.88 3.37
N CYS A 416 6.87 -2.79 3.55
CA CYS A 416 5.60 -2.56 2.84
C CYS A 416 5.80 -2.32 1.33
N GLY A 417 6.84 -1.59 0.94
CA GLY A 417 7.20 -1.41 -0.47
C GLY A 417 7.55 -2.73 -1.15
N TYR A 418 8.20 -3.66 -0.43
CA TYR A 418 8.41 -5.01 -0.95
C TYR A 418 7.07 -5.74 -1.18
N LEU A 419 6.10 -5.62 -0.27
CA LEU A 419 4.75 -6.20 -0.46
C LEU A 419 4.05 -5.61 -1.70
N ASP A 420 4.15 -4.30 -1.90
CA ASP A 420 3.57 -3.60 -3.06
C ASP A 420 4.20 -4.07 -4.37
N GLY A 421 5.53 -4.23 -4.38
CA GLY A 421 6.27 -4.79 -5.50
C GLY A 421 5.90 -6.25 -5.76
N LEU A 422 5.85 -7.08 -4.71
CA LEU A 422 5.50 -8.50 -4.81
C LEU A 422 4.11 -8.69 -5.43
N ALA A 423 3.11 -7.91 -4.99
CA ALA A 423 1.75 -7.97 -5.53
C ALA A 423 1.69 -7.57 -7.02
N GLN A 424 2.50 -6.60 -7.45
CA GLN A 424 2.55 -6.17 -8.86
C GLN A 424 3.32 -7.15 -9.75
N GLN A 425 4.41 -7.71 -9.23
CA GLN A 425 5.24 -8.70 -9.92
C GLN A 425 4.48 -10.01 -10.16
N PHE A 426 3.60 -10.39 -9.22
CA PHE A 426 2.81 -11.62 -9.27
C PHE A 426 1.31 -11.31 -9.23
N SER A 427 0.81 -10.59 -10.23
CA SER A 427 -0.63 -10.26 -10.35
C SER A 427 -1.52 -11.48 -10.64
N THR A 428 -0.93 -12.66 -10.87
CA THR A 428 -1.61 -13.96 -10.98
C THR A 428 -0.85 -14.98 -10.14
N LEU A 429 -1.59 -15.81 -9.39
CA LEU A 429 -1.04 -16.92 -8.61
C LEU A 429 -0.76 -18.12 -9.50
#